data_AF-A0A7S1TC67-F1
#
_entry.id   AF-A0A7S1TC67-F1
#
_cell.length_a   1.000
_cell.length_b   1.000
_cell.length_c   1.000
_cell.angle_alpha   90.00
_cell.angle_beta   90.00
_cell.angle_gamma   90.00
#
_symmetry.space_group_name_H-M   'P 1'
#
loop_
_entity.id
_entity.type
_entity.pdbx_description
1 polymer ?
#
loop_
_entity_poly.entity_id
_entity_poly.type
_entity_poly.pdbx_seq_one_letter_code
_entity_poly.pdbx_strand_id
1 'polypeptide(L)'
;EKAFLFDIVSKLYIATDSSPVHTQDFELCSDMIEVTIDVSFIYQRKSPSLSLSSAPEQEDLKRTTTRETSSTNGGNQHGGSDTCRGAGTLTSQSIAIIRLSNDTVVYQCEVAQYLALSCILRAETYDANTGIVEYNIGVFQDGLHEVIAQRKHQVA
;
A
#
# COMPACT_ATOMS: atom_id res chain seq x y z
N GLU A 1 -7.00 23.16 5.72
CA GLU A 1 -6.78 21.74 6.07
C GLU A 1 -7.94 20.95 5.50
N LYS A 2 -7.71 19.72 5.02
CA LYS A 2 -8.69 18.96 4.24
C LYS A 2 -8.43 17.45 4.33
N ALA A 3 -9.46 16.61 4.23
CA ALA A 3 -9.30 15.15 4.15
C ALA A 3 -10.14 14.52 3.04
N PHE A 4 -9.57 13.52 2.36
CA PHE A 4 -10.21 12.78 1.27
C PHE A 4 -9.95 11.28 1.41
N LEU A 5 -10.98 10.46 1.16
CA LEU A 5 -10.88 9.02 1.02
C LEU A 5 -10.97 8.65 -0.46
N PHE A 6 -9.82 8.41 -1.11
CA PHE A 6 -9.69 8.13 -2.53
C PHE A 6 -9.79 6.64 -2.85
N ASP A 7 -10.46 6.30 -3.95
CA ASP A 7 -10.09 5.13 -4.75
C ASP A 7 -8.80 5.46 -5.52
N ILE A 8 -7.76 4.68 -5.21
CA ILE A 8 -6.39 4.83 -5.70
C ILE A 8 -6.31 4.68 -7.23
N VAL A 9 -7.19 3.85 -7.83
CA VAL A 9 -7.16 3.51 -9.25
C VAL A 9 -7.89 4.54 -10.09
N SER A 10 -9.13 4.90 -9.73
CA SER A 10 -9.94 5.86 -10.50
C SER A 10 -9.63 7.33 -10.18
N LYS A 11 -8.85 7.61 -9.12
CA LYS A 11 -8.63 8.95 -8.54
C LYS A 11 -9.91 9.64 -8.04
N LEU A 12 -11.03 8.91 -7.94
CA LEU A 12 -12.27 9.44 -7.38
C LEU A 12 -12.23 9.38 -5.85
N TYR A 13 -12.61 10.46 -5.17
CA TYR A 13 -12.86 10.41 -3.73
C TYR A 13 -14.28 9.90 -3.45
N ILE A 14 -14.39 8.93 -2.55
CA ILE A 14 -15.65 8.32 -2.11
C ILE A 14 -16.26 9.11 -0.95
N ALA A 15 -15.39 9.69 -0.11
CA ALA A 15 -15.78 10.54 1.02
C ALA A 15 -14.76 11.66 1.22
N THR A 16 -15.20 12.73 1.88
CA THR A 16 -14.37 13.87 2.30
C THR A 16 -14.99 14.49 3.55
N ASP A 17 -14.22 15.26 4.30
CA ASP A 17 -14.74 16.01 5.44
C ASP A 17 -15.70 17.15 5.01
N SER A 18 -16.41 17.74 5.97
CA SER A 18 -17.48 18.72 5.73
C SER A 18 -17.03 20.10 5.24
N SER A 19 -15.73 20.40 5.24
CA SER A 19 -15.23 21.65 4.65
C SER A 19 -15.41 21.68 3.12
N PRO A 20 -15.60 22.87 2.50
CA PRO A 20 -15.69 22.98 1.05
C PRO A 20 -14.48 22.35 0.33
N VAL A 21 -14.73 21.69 -0.80
CA VAL A 21 -13.67 21.10 -1.63
C VAL A 21 -13.15 22.16 -2.60
N HIS A 22 -11.84 22.38 -2.63
CA HIS A 22 -11.17 23.17 -3.67
C HIS A 22 -10.53 22.24 -4.70
N THR A 23 -10.59 22.63 -5.98
CA THR A 23 -10.02 21.83 -7.08
C THR A 23 -8.52 21.59 -6.92
N GLN A 24 -7.78 22.59 -6.43
CA GLN A 24 -6.34 22.51 -6.19
C GLN A 24 -5.96 21.48 -5.11
N ASP A 25 -6.79 21.32 -4.07
CA ASP A 25 -6.57 20.31 -3.04
C ASP A 25 -6.75 18.89 -3.61
N PHE A 26 -7.73 18.71 -4.49
CA PHE A 26 -7.95 17.45 -5.21
C PHE A 26 -6.81 17.13 -6.17
N GLU A 27 -6.38 18.09 -7.00
CA GLU A 27 -5.25 17.93 -7.93
C GLU A 27 -3.97 17.54 -7.18
N LEU A 28 -3.62 18.29 -6.11
CA LEU A 28 -2.46 18.01 -5.27
C LEU A 28 -2.49 16.61 -4.63
N CYS A 29 -3.65 16.18 -4.13
CA CYS A 29 -3.79 14.83 -3.59
C CYS A 29 -3.76 13.74 -4.68
N SER A 30 -4.27 14.03 -5.88
CA SER A 30 -4.22 13.10 -7.03
C SER A 30 -2.78 12.84 -7.48
N ASP A 31 -2.00 13.91 -7.68
CA ASP A 31 -0.58 13.85 -8.03
C ASP A 31 0.23 13.09 -6.97
N MET A 32 -0.09 13.31 -5.68
CA MET A 32 0.50 12.57 -4.57
C MET A 32 0.24 11.06 -4.65
N ILE A 33 -0.95 10.61 -5.08
CA ILE A 33 -1.20 9.17 -5.29
C ILE A 33 -0.24 8.61 -6.36
N GLU A 34 0.00 9.34 -7.45
CA GLU A 34 0.87 8.88 -8.54
C GLU A 34 2.33 8.81 -8.09
N VAL A 35 2.84 9.85 -7.43
CA VAL A 35 4.20 9.86 -6.86
C VAL A 35 4.41 8.68 -5.89
N THR A 36 3.48 8.44 -4.98
CA THR A 36 3.56 7.32 -4.03
C THR A 36 3.57 5.96 -4.76
N ILE A 37 2.71 5.78 -5.76
CA ILE A 37 2.64 4.56 -6.57
C ILE A 37 3.96 4.32 -7.33
N ASP A 38 4.48 5.33 -8.02
CA ASP A 38 5.68 5.22 -8.85
C ASP A 38 6.94 4.93 -8.00
N VAL A 39 7.07 5.59 -6.86
CA VAL A 39 8.15 5.30 -5.90
C VAL A 39 8.03 3.87 -5.35
N SER A 40 6.83 3.41 -5.00
CA SER A 40 6.60 2.01 -4.62
C SER A 40 6.91 1.02 -5.76
N PHE A 41 6.63 1.34 -7.03
CA PHE A 41 6.99 0.49 -8.17
C PHE A 41 8.50 0.31 -8.35
N ILE A 42 9.29 1.33 -8.01
CA ILE A 42 10.76 1.29 -8.07
C ILE A 42 11.34 0.49 -6.90
N TYR A 43 10.94 0.83 -5.67
CA TYR A 43 11.63 0.36 -4.45
C TYR A 43 10.92 -0.78 -3.69
N GLN A 44 9.61 -0.98 -3.90
CA GLN A 44 8.83 -2.01 -3.19
C GLN A 44 8.66 -3.31 -3.99
N ARG A 45 9.54 -3.54 -4.97
CA ARG A 45 9.62 -4.78 -5.73
C ARG A 45 10.15 -5.91 -4.84
N LYS A 46 9.25 -6.76 -4.33
CA LYS A 46 9.63 -8.06 -3.76
C LYS A 46 10.47 -8.81 -4.79
N SER A 47 11.65 -9.28 -4.40
CA SER A 47 12.49 -10.13 -5.24
C SER A 47 11.71 -11.39 -5.64
N PRO A 48 11.88 -11.94 -6.87
CA PRO A 48 11.27 -13.22 -7.27
C PRO A 48 11.78 -14.46 -6.50
N SER A 49 12.51 -14.25 -5.40
CA SER A 49 13.11 -15.23 -4.51
C SER A 49 13.09 -14.70 -3.08
N LEU A 50 13.14 -15.61 -2.10
CA LEU A 50 12.90 -15.40 -0.65
C LEU A 50 11.43 -15.41 -0.19
N SER A 51 10.63 -16.32 -0.72
CA SER A 51 9.54 -16.94 0.05
C SER A 51 10.12 -18.03 0.98
N LEU A 52 10.79 -17.63 2.06
CA LEU A 52 11.30 -18.53 3.11
C LEU A 52 10.90 -17.98 4.50
N SER A 53 10.52 -18.91 5.38
CA SER A 53 9.96 -18.73 6.75
C SER A 53 8.72 -17.82 6.87
N SER A 54 7.53 -18.40 6.96
CA SER A 54 7.06 -18.84 8.29
C SER A 54 6.03 -19.98 8.18
N ALA A 55 6.54 -21.22 8.21
CA ALA A 55 5.78 -22.40 8.61
C ALA A 55 6.49 -22.99 9.83
N PRO A 56 5.77 -23.47 10.87
CA PRO A 56 6.39 -24.02 12.06
C PRO A 56 7.07 -25.35 11.76
N GLU A 57 8.26 -25.54 12.31
CA GLU A 57 9.03 -26.78 12.17
C GLU A 57 8.31 -27.94 12.87
N GLN A 58 8.12 -29.04 12.14
CA GLN A 58 8.02 -30.38 12.72
C GLN A 58 9.18 -31.20 12.16
N GLU A 59 10.12 -31.56 13.04
CA GLU A 59 11.13 -32.57 12.71
C GLU A 59 10.44 -33.92 12.51
N ASP A 60 10.74 -34.61 11.41
CA ASP A 60 10.91 -36.07 11.48
C ASP A 60 11.96 -36.56 10.49
N LEU A 61 12.65 -37.64 10.87
CA LEU A 61 13.99 -38.00 10.45
C LEU A 61 14.00 -39.35 9.73
N LYS A 62 14.28 -39.40 8.41
CA LYS A 62 14.90 -40.60 7.78
C LYS A 62 15.45 -40.44 6.35
N ARG A 63 16.78 -40.62 6.27
CA ARG A 63 17.48 -41.67 5.48
C ARG A 63 17.69 -41.50 3.95
N THR A 64 18.84 -40.90 3.64
CA THR A 64 19.99 -41.52 2.91
C THR A 64 19.75 -42.41 1.67
N THR A 65 20.16 -41.93 0.49
CA THR A 65 20.89 -42.61 -0.65
C THR A 65 20.78 -41.71 -1.90
N THR A 66 21.65 -41.67 -2.93
CA THR A 66 23.10 -41.97 -3.13
C THR A 66 23.59 -41.12 -4.35
N ARG A 67 24.90 -40.99 -4.58
CA ARG A 67 25.49 -40.31 -5.75
C ARG A 67 25.31 -41.09 -7.06
N GLU A 68 25.19 -40.41 -8.21
CA GLU A 68 26.23 -40.42 -9.27
C GLU A 68 25.98 -39.42 -10.43
N THR A 69 27.00 -39.26 -11.29
CA THR A 69 27.23 -38.18 -12.28
C THR A 69 26.87 -38.55 -13.72
N SER A 70 26.45 -37.59 -14.57
CA SER A 70 27.08 -37.24 -15.88
C SER A 70 26.21 -36.34 -16.78
N SER A 71 26.84 -35.78 -17.83
CA SER A 71 26.41 -34.65 -18.68
C SER A 71 25.35 -34.97 -19.77
N THR A 72 24.58 -33.97 -20.24
CA THR A 72 24.72 -33.38 -21.61
C THR A 72 23.71 -32.27 -21.97
N ASN A 73 24.18 -31.31 -22.77
CA ASN A 73 23.54 -30.43 -23.77
C ASN A 73 22.03 -30.03 -23.72
N GLY A 74 21.83 -28.70 -23.67
CA GLY A 74 21.27 -27.94 -24.81
C GLY A 74 19.75 -27.87 -25.01
N GLY A 75 19.15 -26.70 -24.78
CA GLY A 75 17.75 -26.41 -25.14
C GLY A 75 17.31 -25.01 -24.75
N ASN A 76 17.40 -24.05 -25.67
CA ASN A 76 17.08 -22.65 -25.41
C ASN A 76 15.58 -22.36 -25.67
N GLN A 77 14.75 -22.28 -24.63
CA GLN A 77 13.36 -21.78 -24.70
C GLN A 77 13.03 -20.95 -23.46
N HIS A 78 13.47 -19.69 -23.43
CA HIS A 78 13.06 -18.75 -22.39
C HIS A 78 11.70 -18.12 -22.76
N GLY A 79 10.64 -18.92 -22.60
CA GLY A 79 9.26 -18.44 -22.65
C GLY A 79 8.95 -17.63 -21.39
N GLY A 80 9.49 -16.41 -21.30
CA GLY A 80 9.16 -15.46 -20.25
C GLY A 80 7.71 -15.02 -20.43
N SER A 81 6.80 -15.55 -19.61
CA SER A 81 5.42 -15.05 -19.59
C SER A 81 5.41 -13.63 -19.01
N ASP A 82 4.96 -12.66 -19.78
CA ASP A 82 4.65 -11.31 -19.30
C ASP A 82 3.47 -11.37 -18.31
N THR A 83 3.77 -11.66 -17.04
CA THR A 83 2.84 -11.56 -15.92
C THR A 83 3.01 -10.24 -15.17
N CYS A 84 3.24 -9.15 -15.92
CA CYS A 84 3.16 -7.77 -15.44
C CYS A 84 1.71 -7.32 -15.17
N ARG A 85 0.96 -8.13 -14.42
CA ARG A 85 -0.37 -7.80 -13.90
C ARG A 85 -0.23 -7.03 -12.59
N GLY A 86 0.39 -5.86 -12.67
CA GLY A 86 0.68 -4.98 -11.54
C GLY A 86 -0.57 -4.31 -11.00
N ALA A 87 -1.24 -4.96 -10.04
CA ALA A 87 -2.39 -4.43 -9.31
C ALA A 87 -2.27 -4.79 -7.82
N GLY A 88 -1.47 -4.01 -7.08
CA GLY A 88 -1.20 -4.23 -5.65
C GLY A 88 0.26 -4.00 -5.26
N THR A 89 0.78 -2.79 -5.49
CA THR A 89 2.12 -2.36 -5.03
C THR A 89 2.12 -1.74 -3.65
N LEU A 90 0.99 -1.17 -3.23
CA LEU A 90 0.80 -0.65 -1.89
C LEU A 90 0.49 -1.81 -0.93
N THR A 91 1.03 -1.70 0.28
CA THR A 91 0.72 -2.59 1.39
C THR A 91 -0.10 -1.79 2.41
N SER A 92 -0.83 -2.48 3.27
CA SER A 92 -1.65 -1.86 4.34
C SER A 92 -0.83 -1.21 5.48
N GLN A 93 0.44 -0.88 5.20
CA GLN A 93 1.35 -0.07 6.01
C GLN A 93 1.97 1.08 5.20
N SER A 94 1.53 1.29 3.95
CA SER A 94 2.10 2.31 3.07
C SER A 94 1.60 3.69 3.49
N ILE A 95 2.57 4.55 3.82
CA ILE A 95 2.38 5.93 4.26
C ILE A 95 3.38 6.78 3.49
N ALA A 96 2.91 7.90 2.93
CA ALA A 96 3.73 8.89 2.25
C ALA A 96 3.43 10.28 2.80
N ILE A 97 4.47 11.07 3.07
CA ILE A 97 4.36 12.41 3.67
C ILE A 97 5.19 13.37 2.83
N ILE A 98 4.56 14.32 2.16
CA ILE A 98 5.24 15.38 1.42
C ILE A 98 5.06 16.70 2.17
N ARG A 99 6.18 17.40 2.40
CA ARG A 99 6.21 18.77 2.90
C ARG A 99 6.42 19.73 1.74
N LEU A 100 5.55 20.71 1.61
CA LEU A 100 5.64 21.78 0.63
C LEU A 100 6.28 23.02 1.28
N SER A 101 6.86 23.90 0.46
CA SER A 101 7.56 25.12 0.89
C SER A 101 6.65 26.23 1.47
N ASN A 102 5.33 26.03 1.45
CA ASN A 102 4.30 26.94 1.97
C ASN A 102 3.73 26.47 3.33
N ASP A 103 4.55 25.78 4.13
CA ASP A 103 4.18 25.10 5.38
C ASP A 103 2.94 24.19 5.27
N THR A 104 2.76 23.54 4.12
CA THR A 104 1.68 22.55 3.92
C THR A 104 2.27 21.16 3.94
N VAL A 105 1.60 20.24 4.64
CA VAL A 105 1.94 18.81 4.68
C VAL A 105 0.81 18.02 4.04
N VAL A 106 1.13 17.25 3.01
CA VAL A 106 0.23 16.25 2.44
C VAL A 106 0.63 14.90 3.06
N TYR A 107 -0.21 14.41 3.96
CA TYR A 107 -0.10 13.09 4.56
C TYR A 107 -1.01 12.13 3.78
N GLN A 108 -0.49 10.99 3.37
CA GLN A 108 -1.24 9.96 2.65
C GLN A 108 -0.97 8.59 3.28
N CYS A 109 -2.00 7.77 3.47
CA CYS A 109 -1.85 6.37 3.86
C CYS A 109 -2.86 5.45 3.15
N GLU A 110 -2.49 4.19 2.91
CA GLU A 110 -3.47 3.14 2.59
C GLU A 110 -4.34 2.90 3.84
N VAL A 111 -5.67 2.85 3.67
CA VAL A 111 -6.62 2.59 4.76
C VAL A 111 -7.51 1.37 4.52
N ALA A 112 -7.57 0.88 3.28
CA ALA A 112 -8.09 -0.44 2.92
C ALA A 112 -7.59 -0.79 1.52
N GLN A 113 -7.86 -2.01 1.04
CA GLN A 113 -7.51 -2.42 -0.32
C GLN A 113 -8.11 -1.45 -1.36
N TYR A 114 -7.24 -0.83 -2.17
CA TYR A 114 -7.54 0.22 -3.15
C TYR A 114 -8.02 1.57 -2.58
N LEU A 115 -8.04 1.76 -1.26
CA LEU A 115 -8.44 3.02 -0.63
C LEU A 115 -7.28 3.72 0.08
N ALA A 116 -7.06 4.99 -0.26
CA ALA A 116 -6.09 5.85 0.41
C ALA A 116 -6.78 7.03 1.10
N LEU A 117 -6.43 7.28 2.36
CA LEU A 117 -6.73 8.54 3.03
C LEU A 117 -5.64 9.54 2.67
N SER A 118 -6.02 10.73 2.20
CA SER A 118 -5.11 11.85 1.95
C SER A 118 -5.58 13.08 2.73
N CYS A 119 -4.68 13.63 3.54
CA CYS A 119 -4.93 14.73 4.47
C CYS A 119 -3.96 15.89 4.18
N ILE A 120 -4.51 17.09 4.02
CA ILE A 120 -3.75 18.34 3.86
C ILE A 120 -3.78 19.08 5.20
N LEU A 121 -2.62 19.28 5.80
CA LEU A 121 -2.44 19.86 7.14
C LEU A 121 -1.44 21.02 7.08
N ARG A 122 -1.48 21.94 8.06
CA ARG A 122 -0.37 22.88 8.28
C ARG A 122 0.82 22.13 8.89
N ALA A 123 2.05 22.50 8.52
CA ALA A 123 3.26 21.87 9.04
C ALA A 123 3.38 22.03 10.56
N GLU A 124 3.06 23.20 11.10
CA GLU A 124 3.01 23.44 12.55
C GLU A 124 1.99 22.54 13.27
N THR A 125 0.80 22.32 12.70
CA THR A 125 -0.22 21.40 13.22
C THR A 125 0.29 19.96 13.19
N TYR A 126 0.93 19.55 12.10
CA TYR A 126 1.50 18.21 11.96
C TYR A 126 2.63 17.97 12.96
N ASP A 127 3.62 18.87 13.03
CA ASP A 127 4.79 18.74 13.90
C ASP A 127 4.43 18.72 15.38
N ALA A 128 3.45 19.52 15.80
CA ALA A 128 2.97 19.52 17.18
C ALA A 128 2.18 18.25 17.56
N ASN A 129 1.54 17.57 16.59
CA ASN A 129 0.53 16.54 16.86
C ASN A 129 0.78 15.18 16.16
N THR A 130 1.94 14.94 15.55
CA THR A 130 2.20 13.75 14.69
C THR A 130 1.77 12.42 15.32
N GLY A 131 2.08 12.18 16.61
CA GLY A 131 1.68 10.94 17.30
C GLY A 131 0.18 10.82 17.58
N ILE A 132 -0.54 11.95 17.72
CA ILE A 132 -2.00 11.97 17.86
C ILE A 132 -2.65 11.74 16.49
N VAL A 133 -2.08 12.33 15.42
CA VAL A 133 -2.53 12.11 14.04
C VAL A 133 -2.41 10.65 13.65
N GLU A 134 -1.23 10.04 13.86
CA GLU A 134 -0.98 8.63 13.58
C GLU A 134 -1.89 7.70 14.39
N TYR A 135 -2.08 7.97 15.69
CA TYR A 135 -3.02 7.20 16.52
C TYR A 135 -4.47 7.28 16.01
N ASN A 136 -4.96 8.50 15.73
CA ASN A 136 -6.32 8.70 15.24
C ASN A 136 -6.55 8.06 13.85
N ILE A 137 -5.52 8.01 13.01
CA ILE A 137 -5.55 7.32 11.71
C ILE A 137 -5.65 5.80 11.90
N GLY A 138 -4.94 5.22 12.87
CA GLY A 138 -5.12 3.80 13.23
C GLY A 138 -6.55 3.49 13.68
N VAL A 139 -7.11 4.32 14.59
CA VAL A 139 -8.51 4.18 15.04
C VAL A 139 -9.50 4.30 13.86
N PHE A 140 -9.23 5.21 12.91
CA PHE A 140 -10.04 5.35 11.69
C PHE A 140 -9.94 4.13 10.77
N GLN A 141 -8.73 3.56 10.57
CA GLN A 141 -8.52 2.35 9.78
C GLN A 141 -9.30 1.16 10.38
N ASP A 142 -9.21 0.95 11.70
CA ASP A 142 -9.94 -0.13 12.39
C ASP A 142 -11.46 0.00 12.22
N GLY A 143 -12.01 1.21 12.43
CA GLY A 143 -13.43 1.48 12.23
C GLY A 143 -13.89 1.33 10.76
N LEU A 144 -13.05 1.74 9.79
CA LEU A 144 -13.33 1.56 8.37
C LEU A 144 -13.36 0.06 7.99
N HIS A 145 -12.42 -0.72 8.51
CA HIS A 145 -12.40 -2.18 8.32
C HIS A 145 -13.66 -2.85 8.88
N GLU A 146 -14.14 -2.44 10.06
CA GLU A 146 -15.40 -2.96 10.63
C GLU A 146 -16.59 -2.65 9.72
N VAL A 147 -16.74 -1.41 9.26
CA VAL A 147 -17.84 -1.00 8.35
C VAL A 147 -17.82 -1.80 7.04
N ILE A 148 -16.63 -2.02 6.46
CA ILE A 148 -16.47 -2.83 5.25
C ILE A 148 -16.83 -4.30 5.53
N ALA A 149 -16.46 -4.86 6.69
CA ALA A 149 -16.77 -6.23 7.07
C ALA A 149 -18.29 -6.44 7.29
N GLN A 150 -18.94 -5.56 8.04
CA GLN A 150 -20.40 -5.62 8.26
C GLN A 150 -21.18 -5.59 6.94
N ARG A 151 -20.76 -4.76 5.97
CA ARG A 151 -21.41 -4.68 4.66
C ARG A 151 -21.26 -5.95 3.84
N LYS A 152 -20.16 -6.70 3.96
CA LYS A 152 -20.00 -8.00 3.29
C LYS A 152 -21.01 -9.04 3.81
N HIS A 153 -21.32 -9.01 5.11
CA HIS A 153 -22.32 -9.92 5.72
C HIS A 153 -23.78 -9.60 5.36
N GLN A 154 -24.09 -8.39 4.90
CA GLN A 154 -25.46 -8.00 4.49
C GLN A 154 -25.76 -8.27 3.01
N VAL A 155 -24.74 -8.60 2.21
CA VAL A 155 -24.82 -8.77 0.75
C VAL A 155 -24.58 -10.24 0.32
N ALA A 156 -24.20 -11.10 1.27
CA ALA A 156 -24.01 -12.55 1.10
C ALA A 156 -25.21 -13.34 1.63
#